data_AF-A0A3D1UYI9-F1
#
_entry.id   AF-A0A3D1UYI9-F1
#
_cell.length_a   1.000
_cell.length_b   1.000
_cell.length_c   1.000
_cell.angle_alpha   90.00
_cell.angle_beta   90.00
_cell.angle_gamma   90.00
#
_symmetry.space_group_name_H-M   'P 1'
#
loop_
_entity.id
_entity.type
_entity.pdbx_description
1 polymer ?
#
loop_
_entity_poly.entity_id
_entity_poly.type
_entity_poly.pdbx_seq_one_letter_code
_entity_poly.pdbx_strand_id
1 'polypeptide(L)'
;YISHIRKNGRWNRRISYEKSRCPQRKKFKSYEFGGMLSATTLNRYQMTCKSVFTFLLPDLGYSVEENPFYFIRPLKLAPAEREIFTEEELQLIFQNPPPLMRGLFTIGICCGLRLGDVATLRWSEIEGYAPNLVAPDFYLHEIIRVT
;
A
#
# COMPACT_ATOMS: atom_id res chain seq x y z
N TYR A 1 -17.11 19.24 6.99
CA TYR A 1 -15.78 18.61 6.75
C TYR A 1 -15.59 18.12 5.31
N ILE A 2 -16.36 17.13 4.81
CA ILE A 2 -16.16 16.55 3.46
C ILE A 2 -16.25 17.58 2.31
N SER A 3 -17.17 18.55 2.40
CA SER A 3 -17.28 19.64 1.42
C SER A 3 -16.00 20.48 1.31
N HIS A 4 -15.34 20.75 2.45
CA HIS A 4 -14.11 21.52 2.47
C HIS A 4 -12.96 20.77 1.78
N ILE A 5 -12.76 19.50 2.11
CA ILE A 5 -11.64 18.72 1.56
C ILE A 5 -11.80 18.40 0.07
N ARG A 6 -13.04 18.40 -0.44
CA ARG A 6 -13.33 18.26 -1.87
C ARG A 6 -12.88 19.49 -2.67
N LYS A 7 -12.96 20.70 -2.10
CA LYS A 7 -12.61 21.96 -2.78
C LYS A 7 -11.16 22.37 -2.57
N ASN A 8 -10.65 22.16 -1.36
CA ASN A 8 -9.37 22.73 -0.91
C ASN A 8 -8.28 21.68 -0.68
N GLY A 9 -8.59 20.38 -0.83
CA GLY A 9 -7.69 19.30 -0.48
C GLY A 9 -7.57 19.10 1.04
N ARG A 10 -6.44 18.53 1.50
CA ARG A 10 -6.22 18.30 2.94
C ARG A 10 -6.02 19.63 3.69
N TRP A 11 -6.61 19.73 4.88
CA TRP A 11 -6.38 20.85 5.79
C TRP A 11 -4.91 20.96 6.20
N ASN A 12 -4.33 19.86 6.70
CA ASN A 12 -2.89 19.77 6.92
C ASN A 12 -2.21 19.25 5.65
N ARG A 13 -1.53 20.16 4.95
CA ARG A 13 -0.78 19.88 3.70
C ARG A 13 0.67 19.47 3.98
N ARG A 14 1.16 19.68 5.21
CA ARG A 14 2.54 19.43 5.57
C ARG A 14 2.70 18.00 6.04
N ILE A 15 3.51 17.23 5.32
CA ILE A 15 3.98 15.93 5.78
C ILE A 15 5.33 16.17 6.48
N SER A 16 5.36 15.86 7.77
CA SER A 16 6.55 15.99 8.63
C SER A 16 6.79 14.67 9.35
N TYR A 17 8.04 14.25 9.39
CA TYR A 17 8.46 13.09 10.17
C TYR A 17 9.16 13.55 11.43
N GLU A 18 8.86 12.91 12.56
CA GLU A 18 9.50 13.22 13.83
C GLU A 18 10.88 12.55 13.87
N LYS A 19 11.95 13.35 13.95
CA LYS A 19 13.34 12.88 13.87
C LYS A 19 13.68 11.85 14.95
N SER A 20 13.06 11.94 16.11
CA SER A 20 13.21 11.02 17.24
C SER A 20 12.73 9.59 16.95
N ARG A 21 11.80 9.42 16.00
CA ARG A 21 11.12 8.14 15.71
C ARG A 21 11.61 7.45 14.43
N CYS A 22 12.54 8.06 13.69
CA CYS A 22 13.01 7.52 12.42
C CYS A 22 14.43 6.92 12.53
N PRO A 23 14.67 5.70 12.02
CA PRO A 23 16.02 5.15 11.88
C PRO A 23 16.86 6.05 10.93
N GLN A 24 18.16 6.19 11.22
CA GLN A 24 19.09 7.10 10.51
C GLN A 24 19.26 6.73 9.02
N ARG A 25 18.31 7.05 8.15
CA ARG A 25 18.51 7.02 6.68
C ARG A 25 17.84 8.19 5.96
N LYS A 26 18.70 8.95 5.24
CA LYS A 26 18.49 10.03 4.25
C LYS A 26 18.25 11.47 4.74
N LYS A 27 18.73 12.43 3.92
CA LYS A 27 18.52 13.89 4.07
C LYS A 27 17.03 14.19 4.17
N PHE A 28 16.65 14.80 5.29
CA PHE A 28 15.28 15.14 5.63
C PHE A 28 14.71 16.17 4.66
N LYS A 29 13.50 15.92 4.13
CA LYS A 29 12.77 16.91 3.34
C LYS A 29 11.31 16.91 3.76
N SER A 30 10.89 17.96 4.46
CA SER A 30 9.48 18.28 4.56
C SER A 30 9.02 18.79 3.20
N TYR A 31 7.91 18.27 2.70
CA TYR A 31 7.29 18.76 1.48
C TYR A 31 5.81 19.04 1.74
N GLU A 32 5.28 20.00 0.99
CA GLU A 32 3.85 20.23 0.95
C GLU A 32 3.21 19.27 -0.04
N PHE A 33 2.30 18.44 0.44
CA PHE A 33 1.41 17.69 -0.44
C PHE A 33 0.19 18.56 -0.72
N GLY A 34 0.26 19.32 -1.80
CA GLY A 34 -0.73 20.30 -2.20
C GLY A 34 -1.44 19.91 -3.48
N GLY A 35 -2.39 18.97 -3.40
CA GLY A 35 -3.19 18.56 -4.55
C GLY A 35 -4.62 18.21 -4.17
N MET A 36 -5.50 18.23 -5.17
CA MET A 36 -6.85 17.69 -5.04
C MET A 36 -6.78 16.19 -4.74
N LEU A 37 -7.61 15.73 -3.82
CA LEU A 37 -7.65 14.32 -3.45
C LEU A 37 -8.39 13.51 -4.52
N SER A 38 -7.92 12.28 -4.78
CA SER A 38 -8.64 11.37 -5.66
C SER A 38 -10.03 11.03 -5.11
N ALA A 39 -10.98 10.72 -6.00
CA ALA A 39 -12.32 10.30 -5.62
C ALA A 39 -12.29 9.10 -4.66
N THR A 40 -11.37 8.14 -4.87
CA THR A 40 -11.12 7.01 -3.97
C THR A 40 -10.76 7.47 -2.56
N THR A 41 -9.86 8.43 -2.44
CA THR A 41 -9.42 8.96 -1.13
C THR A 41 -10.54 9.71 -0.43
N LEU A 42 -11.28 10.55 -1.17
CA LEU A 42 -12.42 11.30 -0.66
C LEU A 42 -13.55 10.37 -0.18
N ASN A 43 -13.86 9.33 -0.95
CA ASN A 43 -14.84 8.32 -0.58
C ASN A 43 -14.42 7.55 0.66
N ARG A 44 -13.13 7.21 0.78
CA ARG A 44 -12.61 6.56 1.98
C ARG A 44 -12.82 7.43 3.23
N TYR A 45 -12.48 8.72 3.18
CA TYR A 45 -12.72 9.61 4.31
C TYR A 45 -14.18 9.77 4.65
N GLN A 46 -15.04 9.91 3.65
CA GLN A 46 -16.49 9.96 3.86
C GLN A 46 -17.01 8.68 4.53
N MET A 47 -16.59 7.51 4.07
CA MET A 47 -16.97 6.23 4.65
C MET A 47 -16.47 6.07 6.09
N THR A 48 -15.23 6.48 6.38
CA THR A 48 -14.69 6.45 7.75
C THR A 48 -15.49 7.37 8.68
N CYS A 49 -15.81 8.59 8.26
CA CYS A 49 -16.66 9.46 9.07
C CYS A 49 -18.06 8.85 9.26
N LYS A 50 -18.67 8.34 8.19
CA LYS A 50 -19.97 7.68 8.28
C LYS A 50 -19.93 6.50 9.26
N SER A 51 -18.92 5.63 9.21
CA SER A 51 -18.82 4.46 10.08
C SER A 51 -18.68 4.84 11.56
N VAL A 52 -17.90 5.87 11.87
CA VAL A 52 -17.74 6.35 13.26
C VAL A 52 -19.08 6.81 13.83
N PHE A 53 -19.83 7.63 13.10
CA PHE A 53 -21.14 8.09 13.57
C PHE A 53 -22.18 6.97 13.59
N THR A 54 -22.17 6.06 12.61
CA THR A 54 -23.06 4.89 12.63
C THR A 54 -22.82 4.00 13.85
N PHE A 55 -21.57 3.91 14.32
CA PHE A 55 -21.24 3.16 15.53
C PHE A 55 -21.64 3.88 16.82
N LEU A 56 -21.41 5.20 16.92
CA LEU A 56 -21.60 5.95 18.16
C LEU A 56 -23.03 6.48 18.39
N LEU A 57 -23.81 6.75 17.33
CA LEU A 57 -25.14 7.35 17.45
C LEU A 57 -26.15 6.50 18.23
N PRO A 58 -26.21 5.17 18.07
CA PRO A 58 -27.13 4.33 18.84
C PRO A 58 -26.96 4.46 20.36
N ASP A 59 -25.71 4.56 20.84
CA ASP A 59 -25.40 4.73 22.27
C ASP A 59 -25.91 6.06 22.84
N LEU A 60 -26.13 7.05 21.96
CA LEU A 60 -26.65 8.37 22.29
C LEU A 60 -28.18 8.46 22.09
N GLY A 61 -28.83 7.34 21.74
CA GLY A 61 -30.27 7.28 21.45
C GLY A 61 -30.65 7.78 20.06
N TYR A 62 -29.68 8.01 19.17
CA TYR A 62 -29.91 8.44 17.80
C TYR A 62 -29.94 7.26 16.83
N SER A 63 -30.76 7.40 15.80
CA SER A 63 -30.86 6.48 14.68
C SER A 63 -29.71 6.66 13.68
N VAL A 64 -29.51 5.66 12.81
CA VAL A 64 -28.47 5.71 11.76
C VAL A 64 -28.77 6.79 10.71
N GLU A 65 -30.04 7.16 10.54
CA GLU A 65 -30.48 8.18 9.57
C GLU A 65 -30.08 9.60 9.99
N GLU A 66 -29.87 9.81 11.29
CA GLU A 66 -29.39 11.06 11.88
C GLU A 66 -27.87 11.25 11.71
N ASN A 67 -27.19 10.28 11.09
CA ASN A 67 -25.80 10.41 10.75
C ASN A 67 -25.58 11.56 9.75
N PRO A 68 -24.70 12.55 10.05
CA PRO A 68 -24.47 13.71 9.20
C PRO A 68 -23.88 13.35 7.82
N PHE A 69 -23.41 12.11 7.65
CA PHE A 69 -22.91 11.56 6.39
C PHE A 69 -23.89 10.59 5.71
N TYR A 70 -25.09 10.38 6.25
CA TYR A 70 -26.05 9.39 5.75
C TYR A 70 -26.46 9.66 4.31
N PHE A 71 -26.91 10.89 4.02
CA PHE A 71 -27.40 11.33 2.71
C PHE A 71 -26.31 11.79 1.75
N ILE A 72 -25.04 11.80 2.18
CA ILE A 72 -23.93 12.17 1.30
C ILE A 72 -23.61 10.98 0.40
N ARG A 73 -23.77 11.15 -0.92
CA ARG A 73 -23.44 10.10 -1.89
C ARG A 73 -21.93 10.05 -2.16
N PRO A 74 -21.33 8.85 -2.24
CA PRO A 74 -19.95 8.68 -2.71
C PRO A 74 -19.77 9.25 -4.12
N LEU A 75 -18.57 9.74 -4.40
CA LEU A 75 -18.17 10.16 -5.75
C LEU A 75 -18.05 8.92 -6.65
N LYS A 76 -18.44 9.06 -7.92
CA LYS A 76 -18.26 8.01 -8.92
C LYS A 76 -16.77 7.74 -9.12
N LEU A 77 -16.40 6.48 -9.11
CA LEU A 77 -15.05 6.03 -9.44
C LEU A 77 -15.04 5.64 -10.91
N ALA A 78 -14.10 6.20 -11.67
CA ALA A 78 -13.74 5.61 -12.95
C ALA A 78 -13.00 4.29 -12.63
N PRO A 79 -13.33 3.17 -13.30
CA PRO A 79 -12.50 1.98 -13.24
C PRO A 79 -11.09 2.39 -13.68
N ALA A 80 -10.09 2.12 -12.84
CA ALA A 80 -8.72 2.20 -13.32
C ALA A 80 -8.50 0.97 -14.18
N GLU A 81 -8.33 1.16 -15.48
CA GLU A 81 -7.80 0.12 -16.35
C GLU A 81 -6.37 -0.14 -15.88
N ARG A 82 -6.19 -1.27 -15.21
CA ARG A 82 -4.85 -1.78 -14.91
C ARG A 82 -4.46 -2.64 -16.09
N GLU A 83 -3.54 -2.13 -16.88
CA GLU A 83 -2.92 -2.90 -17.94
C GLU A 83 -2.20 -4.11 -17.31
N ILE A 84 -2.50 -5.29 -17.85
CA ILE A 84 -1.85 -6.53 -17.47
C ILE A 84 -0.70 -6.70 -18.46
N PHE A 85 0.48 -7.02 -17.96
CA PHE A 85 1.64 -7.24 -18.81
C PHE A 85 1.38 -8.35 -19.83
N THR A 86 1.78 -8.12 -21.08
CA THR A 86 1.79 -9.17 -22.10
C THR A 86 2.94 -10.14 -21.86
N GLU A 87 2.94 -11.28 -22.55
CA GLU A 87 4.01 -12.27 -22.44
C GLU A 87 5.36 -11.68 -22.88
N GLU A 88 5.37 -10.82 -23.91
CA GLU A 88 6.56 -10.13 -24.39
C GLU A 88 7.10 -9.14 -23.34
N GLU A 89 6.22 -8.41 -22.66
CA GLU A 89 6.61 -7.50 -21.59
C GLU A 89 7.15 -8.24 -20.37
N LEU A 90 6.56 -9.38 -20.03
CA LEU A 90 7.07 -10.26 -18.98
C LEU A 90 8.47 -10.77 -19.33
N GLN A 91 8.70 -11.21 -20.57
CA GLN A 91 10.03 -11.62 -21.03
C GLN A 91 11.07 -10.50 -20.89
N LEU A 92 10.70 -9.25 -21.19
CA LEU A 92 11.56 -8.09 -21.00
C LEU A 92 11.87 -7.83 -19.51
N ILE A 93 10.89 -7.96 -18.62
CA ILE A 93 11.08 -7.82 -17.17
C ILE A 93 12.09 -8.85 -16.64
N PHE A 94 12.07 -10.08 -17.18
CA PHE A 94 12.95 -11.17 -16.78
C PHE A 94 14.26 -11.27 -17.55
N GLN A 95 14.50 -10.41 -18.57
CA GLN A 95 15.72 -10.46 -19.38
C GLN A 95 16.98 -10.12 -18.58
N ASN A 96 16.94 -9.08 -17.73
CA ASN A 96 18.05 -8.70 -16.86
C ASN A 96 17.56 -8.02 -15.57
N PRO A 97 16.76 -8.72 -14.73
CA PRO A 97 16.28 -8.16 -13.48
C PRO A 97 17.45 -7.96 -12.52
N PRO A 98 17.46 -6.86 -11.74
CA PRO A 98 18.36 -6.74 -10.60
C PRO A 98 18.25 -7.99 -9.72
N PRO A 99 19.36 -8.52 -9.15
CA PRO A 99 19.35 -9.78 -8.39
C PRO A 99 18.18 -9.87 -7.40
N LEU A 100 18.06 -8.87 -6.51
CA LEU A 100 16.99 -8.81 -5.50
C LEU A 100 15.57 -8.85 -6.11
N MET A 101 15.37 -8.29 -7.30
CA MET A 101 14.07 -8.27 -7.96
C MET A 101 13.75 -9.60 -8.64
N ARG A 102 14.75 -10.37 -9.04
CA ARG A 102 14.55 -11.66 -9.70
C ARG A 102 13.72 -12.61 -8.82
N GLY A 103 14.11 -12.77 -7.56
CA GLY A 103 13.37 -13.61 -6.61
C GLY A 103 11.94 -13.10 -6.37
N LEU A 104 11.78 -11.79 -6.18
CA LEU A 104 10.47 -11.15 -5.98
C LEU A 104 9.53 -11.39 -7.16
N PHE A 105 10.02 -11.20 -8.38
CA PHE A 105 9.22 -11.38 -9.59
C PHE A 105 8.90 -12.85 -9.85
N THR A 106 9.85 -13.76 -9.66
CA THR A 106 9.61 -15.20 -9.82
C THR A 106 8.52 -15.69 -8.86
N ILE A 107 8.56 -15.30 -7.58
CA ILE A 107 7.51 -15.69 -6.64
C ILE A 107 6.18 -15.01 -6.99
N GLY A 108 6.22 -13.73 -7.40
CA GLY A 108 5.04 -12.97 -7.81
C GLY A 108 4.29 -13.63 -8.98
N ILE A 109 5.02 -14.04 -10.03
CA ILE A 109 4.40 -14.67 -11.22
C ILE A 109 3.95 -16.11 -10.97
N CYS A 110 4.71 -16.88 -10.18
CA CYS A 110 4.39 -18.29 -9.94
C CYS A 110 3.32 -18.50 -8.85
N CYS A 111 3.25 -17.61 -7.85
CA CYS A 111 2.40 -17.80 -6.67
C CYS A 111 1.32 -16.71 -6.50
N GLY A 112 1.41 -15.59 -7.22
CA GLY A 112 0.43 -14.50 -7.11
C GLY A 112 0.43 -13.77 -5.76
N LEU A 113 1.51 -13.89 -4.99
CA LEU A 113 1.64 -13.24 -3.67
C LEU A 113 1.73 -11.71 -3.81
N ARG A 114 1.24 -10.98 -2.80
CA ARG A 114 1.40 -9.51 -2.78
C ARG A 114 2.87 -9.17 -2.54
N LEU A 115 3.33 -8.05 -3.12
CA LEU A 115 4.70 -7.58 -2.95
C LEU A 115 5.15 -7.55 -1.48
N GLY A 116 4.28 -7.09 -0.58
CA GLY A 116 4.57 -7.04 0.85
C GLY A 116 4.87 -8.42 1.44
N ASP A 117 4.06 -9.42 1.08
CA ASP A 117 4.19 -10.79 1.57
C ASP A 117 5.52 -11.42 1.10
N VAL A 118 5.86 -11.24 -0.19
CA VAL A 118 7.12 -11.75 -0.75
C VAL A 118 8.34 -11.03 -0.17
N ALA A 119 8.26 -9.71 0.00
CA ALA A 119 9.37 -8.91 0.50
C ALA A 119 9.70 -9.17 1.98
N THR A 120 8.75 -9.73 2.75
CA THR A 120 8.95 -10.09 4.16
C THR A 120 9.08 -11.60 4.40
N LEU A 121 9.10 -12.41 3.34
CA LEU A 121 9.18 -13.86 3.44
C LEU A 121 10.49 -14.29 4.10
N ARG A 122 10.39 -15.15 5.11
CA ARG A 122 11.53 -15.71 5.84
C ARG A 122 11.77 -17.16 5.45
N TRP A 123 13.02 -17.60 5.50
CA TRP A 123 13.38 -19.00 5.24
C TRP A 123 12.66 -19.99 6.14
N SER A 124 12.37 -19.62 7.39
CA SER A 124 11.60 -20.45 8.33
C SER A 124 10.14 -20.66 7.92
N GLU A 125 9.64 -19.88 6.96
CA GLU A 125 8.26 -19.95 6.46
C GLU A 125 8.15 -20.85 5.21
N ILE A 126 9.28 -21.40 4.74
CA ILE A 126 9.33 -22.32 3.60
C ILE A 126 9.51 -23.76 4.11
N GLU A 127 8.44 -24.55 4.04
CA GLU A 127 8.46 -25.95 4.44
C GLU A 127 9.36 -26.79 3.51
N GLY A 128 10.09 -27.74 4.09
CA GLY A 128 10.97 -28.64 3.33
C GLY A 128 12.31 -28.04 2.90
N TYR A 129 12.58 -26.77 3.25
CA TYR A 129 13.88 -26.13 3.03
C TYR A 129 14.62 -25.93 4.36
N ALA A 130 15.66 -26.72 4.61
CA ALA A 130 16.63 -26.43 5.65
C ALA A 130 17.76 -25.61 5.01
N PRO A 131 17.94 -24.32 5.34
CA PRO A 131 19.11 -23.61 4.87
C PRO A 131 20.33 -24.34 5.42
N ASN A 132 21.24 -24.79 4.55
CA ASN A 132 22.60 -25.02 4.98
C ASN A 132 23.03 -23.71 5.64
N LEU A 133 23.35 -23.76 6.94
CA LEU A 133 23.64 -22.60 7.81
C LEU A 133 24.94 -21.89 7.39
N VAL A 134 25.03 -21.47 6.14
CA VAL A 134 25.96 -20.43 5.72
C VAL A 134 25.35 -19.14 6.22
N ALA A 135 26.12 -18.38 7.01
CA ALA A 135 25.70 -17.07 7.48
C ALA A 135 25.13 -16.27 6.29
N PRO A 136 24.00 -15.56 6.45
CA PRO A 136 23.39 -14.82 5.35
C PRO A 136 24.40 -13.78 4.83
N ASP A 137 25.00 -14.12 3.70
CA ASP A 137 25.96 -13.29 3.01
C ASP A 137 25.19 -12.33 2.11
N PHE A 138 24.96 -11.13 2.63
CA PHE A 138 24.34 -10.04 1.88
C PHE A 138 25.26 -9.49 0.76
N TYR A 139 26.41 -10.13 0.49
CA TYR A 139 27.35 -9.80 -0.59
C TYR A 139 27.16 -10.66 -1.86
N LEU A 140 25.92 -10.95 -2.28
CA LEU A 140 25.55 -11.42 -3.65
C LEU A 140 25.60 -12.93 -3.95
N HIS A 141 25.26 -13.81 -3.00
CA HIS A 141 25.02 -15.24 -3.30
C HIS A 141 23.52 -15.59 -3.19
N GLU A 142 22.67 -14.87 -3.93
CA GLU A 142 21.23 -15.12 -3.98
C GLU A 142 20.88 -16.47 -4.62
N ILE A 143 19.64 -16.90 -4.35
CA ILE A 143 18.96 -18.14 -4.74
C ILE A 143 19.40 -18.63 -6.13
N ILE A 144 20.30 -19.61 -6.15
CA ILE A 144 20.68 -20.33 -7.35
C ILE A 144 19.59 -21.35 -7.63
N ARG A 145 18.96 -21.24 -8.80
CA ARG A 145 18.09 -22.29 -9.35
C ARG A 145 18.92 -23.55 -9.48
N VAL A 146 18.65 -24.56 -8.66
CA VAL A 146 19.15 -25.92 -8.93
C VAL A 146 18.43 -26.36 -10.21
N THR A 147 19.21 -26.56 -11.27
CA THR A 147 18.76 -27.06 -12.58
C THR A 147 17.95 -28.34 -12.45
#